data_AF-D6GWT5-F1
#
_entry.id   AF-D6GWT5-F1
#
_cell.length_a   1.000
_cell.length_b   1.000
_cell.length_c   1.000
_cell.angle_alpha   90.00
_cell.angle_beta   90.00
_cell.angle_gamma   90.00
#
_symmetry.space_group_name_H-M   'P 1'
#
loop_
_entity.id
_entity.type
_entity.pdbx_description
1 polymer ?
#
loop_
_entity_poly.entity_id
_entity_poly.type
_entity_poly.pdbx_seq_one_letter_code
_entity_poly.pdbx_strand_id
1 'polypeptide(L)'
;MRKYTELQKKSVLDLFKQGLSKREISESLGLPYQYIVSITPKTQSRHYLSDRALMILKRLNEVGYYFPKNSGEYGTIRRLTELAPIHFIRVKGKRVVYMQGHENEALKAFLEHYHFNYLSSRQLTTIKILFGFREERYKYKPYKKQKQNKEENRNARLDQF
;
A
#
# COMPACT_ATOMS: atom_id res chain seq x y z
N MET A 1 31.19 -2.43 42.25
CA MET A 1 30.16 -2.33 41.17
C MET A 1 28.86 -2.96 41.66
N ARG A 2 27.75 -2.23 41.70
CA ARG A 2 26.43 -2.81 41.95
C ARG A 2 26.08 -3.74 40.77
N LYS A 3 25.79 -5.02 41.05
CA LYS A 3 25.30 -5.97 40.04
C LYS A 3 23.77 -5.86 40.00
N TYR A 4 23.23 -5.43 38.87
CA TYR A 4 21.79 -5.43 38.63
C TYR A 4 21.34 -6.82 38.21
N THR A 5 20.11 -7.19 38.56
CA THR A 5 19.57 -8.52 38.24
C THR A 5 19.16 -8.63 36.77
N GLU A 6 19.15 -9.85 36.22
CA GLU A 6 18.65 -10.09 34.86
C GLU A 6 17.18 -9.67 34.69
N LEU A 7 16.38 -9.73 35.77
CA LEU A 7 15.01 -9.22 35.79
C LEU A 7 14.96 -7.70 35.55
N GLN A 8 15.81 -6.93 36.22
CA GLN A 8 15.89 -5.47 36.02
C GLN A 8 16.33 -5.12 34.60
N LYS A 9 17.31 -5.86 34.07
CA LYS A 9 17.77 -5.68 32.68
C LYS A 9 16.63 -5.95 31.69
N LYS A 10 15.83 -7.00 31.92
CA LYS A 10 14.67 -7.33 31.08
C LYS A 10 13.61 -6.23 31.12
N SER A 11 13.24 -5.75 32.31
CA SER A 11 12.29 -4.64 32.47
C SER A 11 12.74 -3.36 31.76
N VAL A 12 14.04 -3.03 31.81
CA VAL A 12 14.58 -1.88 31.08
C VAL A 12 14.42 -2.05 29.57
N LEU A 13 14.76 -3.23 29.04
CA LEU A 13 14.65 -3.49 27.60
C LEU A 13 13.20 -3.49 27.12
N ASP A 14 12.26 -4.00 27.91
CA ASP A 14 10.84 -4.03 27.58
C ASP A 14 10.25 -2.61 27.53
N LEU A 15 10.54 -1.77 28.53
CA LEU A 15 10.11 -0.36 28.52
C LEU A 15 10.79 0.43 27.39
N PHE A 16 12.05 0.13 27.08
CA PHE A 16 12.77 0.76 25.98
C PHE A 16 12.16 0.42 24.61
N LYS A 17 11.70 -0.83 24.42
CA LYS A 17 10.96 -1.28 23.22
C LYS A 17 9.58 -0.63 23.11
N GLN A 18 8.92 -0.38 24.24
CA GLN A 18 7.63 0.33 24.29
C GLN A 18 7.73 1.82 23.91
N GLY A 19 8.93 2.35 23.74
CA GLY A 19 9.14 3.72 23.24
C GLY A 19 9.43 4.75 24.31
N LEU A 20 9.51 4.37 25.60
CA LEU A 20 9.87 5.28 26.67
C LEU A 20 11.32 5.76 26.49
N SER A 21 11.56 7.02 26.80
CA SER A 21 12.90 7.61 26.82
C SER A 21 13.73 7.00 27.95
N LYS A 22 15.06 7.00 27.79
CA LYS A 22 15.99 6.49 28.81
C LYS A 22 15.84 7.20 30.16
N ARG A 23 15.37 8.46 30.14
CA ARG A 23 15.10 9.25 31.34
C ARG A 23 13.82 8.79 32.04
N GLU A 24 12.72 8.62 31.31
CA GLU A 24 11.47 8.07 31.84
C GLU A 24 11.66 6.65 32.40
N ILE A 25 12.49 5.82 31.76
CA ILE A 25 12.82 4.47 32.26
C ILE A 25 13.63 4.53 33.57
N SER A 26 14.56 5.48 33.67
CA SER A 26 15.36 5.70 34.88
C SER A 26 14.47 6.11 36.06
N GLU A 27 13.52 7.03 35.81
CA GLU A 27 12.57 7.51 36.80
C GLU A 27 11.55 6.42 37.19
N SER A 28 11.01 5.66 36.24
CA SER A 28 9.99 4.63 36.50
C SER A 28 10.52 3.41 37.26
N LEU A 29 11.77 3.02 36.99
CA LEU A 29 12.39 1.86 37.65
C LEU A 29 13.28 2.25 38.84
N GLY A 30 13.47 3.54 39.10
CA GLY A 30 14.41 4.02 40.12
C GLY A 30 15.86 3.61 39.87
N LEU A 31 16.23 3.37 38.61
CA LEU A 31 17.55 2.89 38.22
C LEU A 31 18.42 4.04 37.72
N PRO A 32 19.75 4.03 37.97
CA PRO A 32 20.62 5.09 37.49
C PRO A 32 20.62 5.24 35.98
N TYR A 33 20.51 6.47 35.49
CA TYR A 33 20.50 6.78 34.06
C TYR A 33 21.68 6.15 33.29
N GLN A 34 22.88 6.16 33.88
CA GLN A 34 24.06 5.54 33.26
C GLN A 34 23.92 4.03 33.07
N TYR A 35 23.21 3.34 33.98
CA TYR A 35 22.90 1.92 33.82
C TYR A 35 21.94 1.70 32.65
N ILE A 36 20.90 2.53 32.52
CA ILE A 36 19.99 2.47 31.37
C ILE A 36 20.76 2.68 30.06
N VAL A 37 21.65 3.68 30.00
CA VAL A 37 22.46 3.99 28.81
C VAL A 37 23.39 2.84 28.42
N SER A 38 23.95 2.10 29.38
CA SER A 38 24.90 1.03 29.10
C SER A 38 24.25 -0.23 28.54
N ILE A 39 22.98 -0.50 28.90
CA ILE A 39 22.24 -1.69 28.46
C ILE A 39 21.29 -1.43 27.30
N THR A 40 20.88 -0.18 27.10
CA THR A 40 20.03 0.21 25.97
C THR A 40 20.90 0.61 24.77
N PRO A 41 20.52 0.24 23.54
CA PRO A 41 21.18 0.70 22.33
C PRO A 41 21.33 2.24 22.28
N LYS A 42 22.41 2.74 21.67
CA LYS A 42 22.69 4.19 21.54
C LYS A 42 21.49 4.94 20.98
N THR A 43 20.91 4.41 19.91
CA THR A 43 19.65 4.82 19.32
C THR A 43 18.56 3.87 19.76
N GLN A 44 17.49 4.40 20.35
CA GLN A 44 16.23 3.69 20.36
C GLN A 44 15.93 3.33 18.92
N SER A 45 15.80 2.04 18.60
CA SER A 45 15.22 1.57 17.34
C SER A 45 13.76 1.98 17.40
N ARG A 46 13.56 3.28 17.29
CA ARG A 46 12.30 3.94 17.26
C ARG A 46 11.53 3.21 16.18
N HIS A 47 10.42 2.59 16.55
CA HIS A 47 9.31 2.28 15.66
C HIS A 47 8.73 3.55 14.99
N TYR A 48 9.53 4.61 14.89
CA TYR A 48 9.21 5.79 14.12
C TYR A 48 9.48 5.41 12.69
N LEU A 49 8.38 5.36 11.95
CA LEU A 49 8.39 5.48 10.51
C LEU A 49 9.37 6.60 10.14
N SER A 50 10.32 6.30 9.24
CA SER A 50 11.24 7.32 8.75
C SER A 50 10.43 8.48 8.18
N ASP A 51 10.99 9.70 8.15
CA ASP A 51 10.31 10.85 7.56
C ASP A 51 9.81 10.56 6.14
N ARG A 52 10.58 9.75 5.40
CA ARG A 52 10.19 9.22 4.09
C ARG A 52 8.95 8.32 4.15
N ALA A 53 8.88 7.41 5.11
CA ALA A 53 7.72 6.55 5.32
C ALA A 53 6.47 7.36 5.70
N LEU A 54 6.63 8.36 6.58
CA LEU A 54 5.56 9.27 6.96
C LEU A 54 5.06 10.10 5.77
N MET A 55 5.97 10.61 4.93
CA MET A 55 5.62 11.32 3.71
C MET A 55 4.83 10.44 2.74
N ILE A 56 5.25 9.19 2.53
CA ILE A 56 4.54 8.24 1.67
C ILE A 56 3.14 7.96 2.22
N LEU A 57 3.01 7.68 3.52
CA LEU A 57 1.72 7.44 4.16
C LEU A 57 0.79 8.65 4.09
N LYS A 58 1.32 9.86 4.35
CA LYS A 58 0.54 11.09 4.22
C LYS A 58 -0.01 11.23 2.80
N ARG A 59 0.83 10.97 1.78
CA ARG A 59 0.39 11.03 0.38
C ARG A 59 -0.64 9.97 0.03
N LEU A 60 -0.46 8.75 0.54
CA LEU A 60 -1.41 7.66 0.38
C LEU A 60 -2.75 7.99 1.05
N ASN A 61 -2.77 8.66 2.20
CA ASN A 61 -4.01 9.08 2.85
C ASN A 61 -4.69 10.25 2.12
N GLU A 62 -3.92 11.18 1.54
CA GLU A 62 -4.49 12.33 0.82
C GLU A 62 -5.07 11.96 -0.55
N VAL A 63 -4.38 11.08 -1.29
CA VAL A 63 -4.65 10.83 -2.72
C VAL A 63 -5.04 9.38 -3.01
N GLY A 64 -4.80 8.47 -2.08
CA GLY A 64 -5.08 7.04 -2.23
C GLY A 64 -3.94 6.24 -2.88
N TYR A 65 -3.01 6.89 -3.60
CA TYR A 65 -1.91 6.23 -4.31
C TYR A 65 -0.58 7.01 -4.28
N TYR A 66 0.52 6.31 -4.55
CA TYR A 66 1.88 6.85 -4.60
C TYR A 66 2.74 6.10 -5.63
N PHE A 67 3.54 6.85 -6.39
CA PHE A 67 4.50 6.31 -7.36
C PHE A 67 5.92 6.34 -6.78
N PRO A 68 6.54 5.17 -6.50
CA PRO A 68 7.89 5.11 -5.95
C PRO A 68 8.90 5.70 -6.93
N LYS A 69 9.71 6.66 -6.47
CA LYS A 69 10.69 7.34 -7.33
C LYS A 69 11.97 6.55 -7.46
N ASN A 70 12.43 5.95 -6.36
CA ASN A 70 13.73 5.30 -6.26
C ASN A 70 13.64 3.87 -5.72
N SER A 71 14.64 3.03 -6.00
CA SER A 71 14.73 1.67 -5.45
C SER A 71 14.79 1.64 -3.93
N GLY A 72 15.41 2.65 -3.31
CA GLY A 72 15.49 2.79 -1.85
C GLY A 72 14.14 2.98 -1.14
N GLU A 73 13.09 3.38 -1.86
CA GLU A 73 11.74 3.46 -1.30
C GLU A 73 11.10 2.07 -1.14
N TYR A 74 11.57 1.05 -1.87
CA TYR A 74 10.98 -0.29 -1.83
C TYR A 74 11.05 -0.93 -0.45
N GLY A 75 12.21 -0.86 0.21
CA GLY A 75 12.37 -1.37 1.57
C GLY A 75 11.47 -0.67 2.58
N THR A 76 11.16 0.61 2.33
CA THR A 76 10.24 1.40 3.16
C THR A 76 8.80 0.98 2.91
N ILE A 77 8.39 0.90 1.65
CA ILE A 77 7.04 0.49 1.23
C ILE A 77 6.73 -0.92 1.71
N ARG A 78 7.68 -1.86 1.58
CA ARG A 78 7.51 -3.23 2.06
C ARG A 78 7.22 -3.30 3.57
N ARG A 79 7.88 -2.46 4.36
CA ARG A 79 7.56 -2.35 5.80
C ARG A 79 6.20 -1.72 6.03
N LEU A 80 5.82 -0.73 5.22
CA LEU A 80 4.51 -0.09 5.32
C LEU A 80 3.36 -1.07 5.00
N THR A 81 3.54 -1.99 4.04
CA THR A 81 2.53 -3.01 3.73
C THR A 81 2.31 -4.02 4.86
N GLU A 82 3.25 -4.16 5.79
CA GLU A 82 3.08 -5.00 6.99
C GLU A 82 2.26 -4.28 8.08
N LEU A 83 2.17 -2.95 8.02
CA LEU A 83 1.59 -2.11 9.07
C LEU A 83 0.23 -1.50 8.70
N ALA A 84 -0.06 -1.41 7.40
CA ALA A 84 -1.25 -0.76 6.89
C ALA A 84 -1.80 -1.52 5.68
N PRO A 85 -3.11 -1.37 5.36
CA PRO A 85 -3.76 -2.03 4.23
C PRO A 85 -3.34 -1.38 2.91
N ILE A 86 -2.07 -1.54 2.57
CA ILE A 86 -1.42 -0.96 1.40
C ILE A 86 -1.08 -2.08 0.43
N HIS A 87 -1.39 -1.85 -0.84
CA HIS A 87 -1.07 -2.74 -1.93
C HIS A 87 0.08 -2.18 -2.77
N PHE A 88 1.03 -3.05 -3.11
CA PHE A 88 2.15 -2.74 -3.98
C PHE A 88 2.05 -3.54 -5.26
N ILE A 89 1.96 -2.86 -6.40
CA ILE A 89 1.87 -3.48 -7.71
C ILE A 89 3.05 -3.10 -8.59
N ARG A 90 3.50 -4.07 -9.38
CA ARG A 90 4.47 -3.87 -10.45
C ARG A 90 3.90 -4.36 -11.77
N VAL A 91 3.78 -3.47 -12.75
CA VAL A 91 3.36 -3.81 -14.13
C VAL A 91 4.46 -3.37 -15.10
N LYS A 92 5.03 -4.30 -15.87
CA LYS A 92 6.07 -4.01 -16.88
C LYS A 92 7.22 -3.12 -16.34
N GLY A 93 7.67 -3.38 -15.12
CA GLY A 93 8.74 -2.60 -14.47
C GLY A 93 8.30 -1.27 -13.83
N LYS A 94 7.10 -0.78 -14.15
CA LYS A 94 6.46 0.38 -13.53
C LYS A 94 5.79 -0.02 -12.21
N ARG A 95 5.74 0.89 -11.25
CA ARG A 95 5.38 0.57 -9.86
C ARG A 95 4.34 1.55 -9.35
N VAL A 96 3.41 1.06 -8.55
CA VAL A 96 2.45 1.89 -7.84
C VAL A 96 2.12 1.26 -6.50
N VAL A 97 1.89 2.14 -5.54
CA VAL A 97 1.44 1.81 -4.19
C VAL A 97 0.09 2.45 -4.01
N TYR A 98 -0.87 1.78 -3.40
CA TYR A 98 -2.17 2.36 -3.10
C TYR A 98 -2.79 1.78 -1.84
N MET A 99 -3.68 2.55 -1.22
CA MET A 99 -4.46 2.12 -0.07
C MET A 99 -5.64 1.25 -0.52
N GLN A 100 -5.97 0.23 0.27
CA GLN A 100 -7.16 -0.58 0.04
C GLN A 100 -8.41 0.32 -0.05
N GLY A 101 -9.27 0.05 -1.03
CA GLY A 101 -10.45 0.88 -1.35
C GLY A 101 -10.19 1.99 -2.37
N HIS A 102 -8.94 2.21 -2.79
CA HIS A 102 -8.56 3.18 -3.83
C HIS A 102 -8.07 2.50 -5.12
N GLU A 103 -8.56 1.29 -5.42
CA GLU A 103 -8.13 0.49 -6.58
C GLU A 103 -8.38 1.23 -7.91
N ASN A 104 -9.53 1.89 -8.04
CA ASN A 104 -9.95 2.58 -9.26
C ASN A 104 -9.11 3.83 -9.53
N GLU A 105 -8.92 4.66 -8.50
CA GLU A 105 -8.13 5.89 -8.55
C GLU A 105 -6.67 5.55 -8.87
N ALA A 106 -6.12 4.54 -8.19
CA ALA A 106 -4.76 4.07 -8.42
C ALA A 106 -4.58 3.52 -9.84
N LEU A 107 -5.54 2.74 -10.36
CA LEU A 107 -5.49 2.21 -11.71
C LEU A 107 -5.53 3.34 -12.75
N LYS A 108 -6.49 4.27 -12.62
CA LYS A 108 -6.62 5.40 -13.55
C LYS A 108 -5.34 6.24 -13.55
N ALA A 109 -4.87 6.62 -12.37
CA ALA A 109 -3.64 7.37 -12.22
C ALA A 109 -2.43 6.62 -12.77
N PHE A 110 -2.36 5.30 -12.61
CA PHE A 110 -1.27 4.48 -13.15
C PHE A 110 -1.25 4.49 -14.68
N LEU A 111 -2.42 4.35 -15.32
CA LEU A 111 -2.53 4.37 -16.77
C LEU A 111 -2.17 5.75 -17.34
N GLU A 112 -2.63 6.82 -16.69
CA GLU A 112 -2.32 8.21 -17.07
C GLU A 112 -0.84 8.54 -16.86
N HIS A 113 -0.29 8.24 -15.67
CA HIS A 113 1.09 8.57 -15.28
C HIS A 113 2.13 7.89 -16.18
N TYR A 114 1.85 6.67 -16.65
CA TYR A 114 2.76 5.94 -17.53
C TYR A 114 2.35 5.97 -19.00
N HIS A 115 1.38 6.82 -19.37
CA HIS A 115 0.91 7.03 -20.74
C HIS A 115 0.55 5.73 -21.49
N PHE A 116 -0.20 4.85 -20.82
CA PHE A 116 -0.74 3.64 -21.44
C PHE A 116 -1.93 4.00 -22.34
N ASN A 117 -1.65 4.64 -23.49
CA ASN A 117 -2.67 5.14 -24.41
C ASN A 117 -3.38 4.03 -25.21
N TYR A 118 -2.70 2.91 -25.44
CA TYR A 118 -3.22 1.79 -26.19
C TYR A 118 -2.95 0.48 -25.45
N LEU A 119 -4.00 -0.08 -24.86
CA LEU A 119 -3.97 -1.40 -24.23
C LEU A 119 -4.99 -2.30 -24.93
N SER A 120 -4.58 -3.52 -25.28
CA SER A 120 -5.55 -4.52 -25.72
C SER A 120 -6.50 -4.87 -24.57
N SER A 121 -7.72 -5.32 -24.87
CA SER A 121 -8.69 -5.69 -23.84
C SER A 121 -8.11 -6.73 -22.88
N ARG A 122 -7.34 -7.70 -23.40
CA ARG A 122 -6.63 -8.69 -22.57
C ARG A 122 -5.64 -8.04 -21.61
N GLN A 123 -4.81 -7.11 -22.11
CA GLN A 123 -3.84 -6.41 -21.27
C GLN A 123 -4.51 -5.57 -20.19
N LEU A 124 -5.59 -4.86 -20.53
CA LEU A 124 -6.35 -4.06 -19.57
C LEU A 124 -6.96 -4.95 -18.49
N THR A 125 -7.52 -6.11 -18.87
CA THR A 125 -8.05 -7.10 -17.92
C THR A 125 -6.96 -7.63 -17.00
N THR A 126 -5.79 -8.01 -17.54
CA THR A 126 -4.67 -8.46 -16.71
C THR A 126 -4.24 -7.40 -15.71
N ILE A 127 -4.15 -6.13 -16.15
CA ILE A 127 -3.81 -5.03 -15.24
C ILE A 127 -4.89 -4.86 -14.18
N LYS A 128 -6.18 -4.86 -14.54
CA LYS A 128 -7.28 -4.77 -13.58
C LYS A 128 -7.22 -5.88 -12.53
N ILE A 129 -6.96 -7.12 -12.92
CA ILE A 129 -6.82 -8.23 -11.97
C ILE A 129 -5.68 -7.97 -10.98
N LEU A 130 -4.55 -7.42 -11.43
CA LEU A 130 -3.44 -7.06 -10.54
C LEU A 130 -3.85 -6.01 -9.50
N PHE A 131 -4.74 -5.08 -9.84
CA PHE A 131 -5.31 -4.09 -8.93
C PHE A 131 -6.43 -4.63 -8.03
N GLY A 132 -6.75 -5.93 -8.11
CA GLY A 132 -7.75 -6.57 -7.25
C GLY A 132 -9.17 -6.56 -7.82
N PHE A 133 -9.38 -6.09 -9.04
CA PHE A 133 -10.68 -6.18 -9.69
C PHE A 133 -11.01 -7.64 -10.01
N ARG A 134 -12.11 -8.15 -9.43
CA ARG A 134 -12.68 -9.43 -9.82
C ARG A 134 -13.33 -9.28 -11.18
N GLU A 135 -13.07 -10.22 -12.09
CA GLU A 135 -13.83 -10.30 -13.34
C GLU A 135 -15.29 -10.59 -13.00
N GLU A 136 -16.13 -9.57 -13.02
CA GLU A 136 -17.50 -9.79 -13.47
C GLU A 136 -17.38 -10.30 -14.90
N ARG A 137 -17.69 -11.58 -15.12
CA ARG A 137 -17.80 -12.13 -16.47
C ARG A 137 -18.87 -11.31 -17.18
N TYR A 138 -18.46 -10.25 -17.87
CA TYR A 138 -19.30 -9.53 -18.79
C TYR A 138 -19.79 -10.58 -19.78
N LYS A 139 -21.07 -10.97 -19.67
CA LYS A 139 -21.75 -11.79 -20.66
C LYS A 139 -21.75 -10.97 -21.95
N TYR A 140 -20.69 -11.11 -22.73
CA TYR A 140 -20.52 -10.46 -24.01
C TYR A 140 -21.69 -10.91 -24.89
N LYS A 141 -22.69 -10.03 -25.11
CA LYS A 141 -23.70 -10.28 -26.15
C LYS A 141 -22.99 -9.98 -27.47
N PRO A 142 -22.70 -11.00 -28.31
CA PRO A 142 -21.95 -10.77 -29.54
C PRO A 142 -22.70 -9.80 -30.45
N TYR A 143 -21.95 -8.84 -31.00
CA TYR A 143 -22.42 -7.73 -31.84
C TYR A 143 -23.29 -8.17 -33.03
N LYS A 144 -23.16 -9.43 -33.49
CA LYS A 144 -23.97 -10.00 -34.58
C LYS A 144 -25.47 -10.02 -34.28
N LYS A 145 -25.90 -10.22 -33.02
CA LYS A 145 -27.33 -10.20 -32.65
C LYS A 145 -27.97 -8.80 -32.67
N GLN A 146 -27.17 -7.73 -32.64
CA GLN A 146 -27.69 -6.35 -32.71
C GLN A 146 -27.98 -5.89 -34.14
N LYS A 147 -27.30 -6.46 -35.16
CA LYS A 147 -27.60 -6.17 -36.57
C LYS A 147 -28.86 -6.88 -37.04
N GLN A 148 -29.02 -8.17 -36.69
CA GLN A 148 -30.23 -8.95 -37.03
C GLN A 148 -31.50 -8.35 -36.42
N ASN A 149 -31.50 -7.97 -35.14
CA ASN A 149 -32.66 -7.30 -34.52
C ASN A 149 -32.96 -5.91 -35.10
N LYS A 150 -31.98 -5.25 -35.74
CA LYS A 150 -32.17 -3.92 -36.37
C LYS A 150 -32.63 -4.04 -37.82
N GLU A 151 -32.28 -5.13 -38.50
CA GLU A 151 -32.79 -5.51 -39.83
C GLU A 151 -34.21 -6.09 -39.75
N GLU A 152 -34.50 -6.97 -38.78
CA GLU A 152 -35.86 -7.48 -38.53
C GLU A 152 -36.85 -6.37 -38.15
N ASN A 153 -36.45 -5.41 -37.31
CA ASN A 153 -37.29 -4.25 -36.98
C ASN A 153 -37.44 -3.25 -38.13
N ARG A 154 -36.54 -3.26 -39.13
CA ARG A 154 -36.68 -2.46 -40.36
C ARG A 154 -37.67 -3.12 -41.32
N ASN A 155 -37.59 -4.44 -41.47
CA ASN A 155 -38.49 -5.19 -42.34
C ASN A 155 -39.93 -5.21 -41.78
N ALA A 156 -40.11 -5.41 -40.47
CA ALA A 156 -41.43 -5.37 -39.84
C ALA A 156 -42.15 -4.00 -39.91
N ARG A 157 -41.43 -2.91 -40.18
CA ARG A 157 -42.01 -1.56 -40.40
C ARG A 157 -42.34 -1.28 -41.86
N LEU A 158 -41.78 -2.04 -42.80
CA LEU A 158 -42.06 -1.92 -44.23
C LEU A 158 -43.31 -2.73 -44.61
N ASP A 159 -43.65 -3.78 -43.87
CA ASP A 159 -44.87 -4.60 -44.08
C ASP A 159 -46.16 -3.97 -43.50
N GLN A 160 -46.10 -2.73 -42.97
CA GLN A 160 -47.25 -1.98 -42.42
C GLN A 160 -47.69 -0.78 -43.29
N PHE A 161 -47.13 -0.67 -44.50
CA PHE A 161 -47.55 0.26 -45.56
C PHE A 161 -47.93 -0.53 -46.80
#